data_AF-I7FZ14-F1
#
_entry.id   AF-I7FZ14-F1
#
_cell.length_a   1.000
_cell.length_b   1.000
_cell.length_c   1.000
_cell.angle_alpha   90.00
_cell.angle_beta   90.00
_cell.angle_gamma   90.00
#
_symmetry.space_group_name_H-M   'P 1'
#
loop_
_entity.id
_entity.type
_entity.pdbx_description
1 polymer ?
#
loop_
_entity_poly.entity_id
_entity_poly.type
_entity_poly.pdbx_seq_one_letter_code
_entity_poly.pdbx_strand_id
1 'polypeptide(L)'
;MSVRAPSWLRCGDDPPIGMVNSVMGRIMGLGAGLFGGLVTASAVLTGALTAPAPSPQIALVDNTEALTSSDGSLADGQAFSPFDLQQPAIAKLDPRLLAAVQNAANAAAAEGITMTVTSGWRSPAFQQTLLDNAVQTYGSLAAAREYVQTPTASRHVTGEAVDIGGTGADQWLITNGPRFGLCQIYANESWHFELVADPLGNCPPLLPDAAG
;
A
#
# COMPACT_ATOMS: atom_id res chain seq x y z
N MET A 1 0.15 17.68 -18.97
CA MET A 1 1.05 16.96 -18.03
C MET A 1 0.15 16.22 -17.07
N SER A 2 -0.01 14.90 -17.21
CA SER A 2 -0.84 14.10 -16.31
C SER A 2 -0.06 13.92 -15.01
N VAL A 3 -0.55 14.53 -13.92
CA VAL A 3 0.02 14.32 -12.59
C VAL A 3 -0.37 12.90 -12.19
N ARG A 4 0.61 12.00 -12.15
CA ARG A 4 0.40 10.61 -11.78
C ARG A 4 -0.04 10.57 -10.31
N ALA A 5 -1.15 9.89 -10.01
CA ALA A 5 -1.58 9.73 -8.62
C ALA A 5 -0.45 9.12 -7.75
N PRO A 6 -0.22 9.65 -6.53
CA PRO A 6 0.79 9.13 -5.61
C PRO A 6 0.68 7.62 -5.37
N SER A 7 1.77 6.97 -4.97
CA SER A 7 1.80 5.52 -4.69
C SER A 7 0.94 5.08 -3.51
N TRP A 8 0.47 5.99 -2.66
CA TRP A 8 -0.53 5.70 -1.62
C TRP A 8 -1.98 5.82 -2.13
N LEU A 9 -2.15 6.41 -3.32
CA LEU A 9 -3.40 6.47 -4.09
C LEU A 9 -3.47 5.39 -5.17
N ARG A 10 -2.31 5.00 -5.73
CA ARG A 10 -2.16 3.88 -6.67
C ARG A 10 -1.77 2.63 -5.93
N CYS A 11 -2.58 1.60 -6.07
CA CYS A 11 -2.22 0.30 -5.55
C CYS A 11 -1.66 -0.57 -6.68
N GLY A 12 -0.38 -0.98 -6.58
CA GLY A 12 0.19 -2.04 -7.44
C GLY A 12 1.26 -1.66 -8.46
N ASP A 13 1.85 -0.46 -8.43
CA ASP A 13 3.10 -0.20 -9.17
C ASP A 13 4.28 -0.92 -8.45
N ASP A 14 4.45 -2.23 -8.70
CA ASP A 14 5.72 -2.92 -8.42
C ASP A 14 6.87 -2.18 -9.13
N PRO A 15 8.04 -1.97 -8.50
CA PRO A 15 9.18 -1.37 -9.20
C PRO A 15 9.63 -2.30 -10.33
N PRO A 16 10.03 -1.78 -11.52
CA PRO A 16 10.70 -2.60 -12.50
C PRO A 16 12.01 -3.11 -11.88
N ILE A 17 12.19 -4.44 -11.87
CA ILE A 17 13.46 -5.07 -11.58
C ILE A 17 14.50 -4.52 -12.56
N GLY A 18 15.42 -3.70 -12.05
CA GLY A 18 16.63 -3.30 -12.77
C GLY A 18 16.96 -1.82 -12.74
N MET A 19 17.59 -1.35 -11.67
CA MET A 19 18.67 -0.39 -11.80
C MET A 19 19.66 -0.52 -10.65
N VAL A 20 20.56 -1.50 -10.81
CA VAL A 20 21.90 -1.42 -10.24
C VAL A 20 22.58 -0.26 -10.95
N ASN A 21 22.88 0.85 -10.27
CA ASN A 21 23.95 1.74 -10.68
C ASN A 21 24.48 2.57 -9.50
N SER A 22 25.57 2.05 -8.92
CA SER A 22 26.86 2.74 -8.80
C SER A 22 26.80 4.26 -8.56
N VAL A 23 26.98 4.68 -7.31
CA VAL A 23 27.63 5.97 -7.02
C VAL A 23 29.04 5.70 -6.54
N MET A 24 29.93 5.86 -7.51
CA MET A 24 31.37 5.81 -7.43
C MET A 24 31.88 7.06 -6.71
N GLY A 25 32.09 6.97 -5.39
CA GLY A 25 32.76 8.01 -4.61
C GLY A 25 34.28 7.83 -4.64
N ARG A 26 34.95 8.25 -5.74
CA ARG A 26 36.40 8.42 -5.77
C ARG A 26 36.77 9.75 -5.11
N ILE A 27 37.52 9.72 -4.01
CA ILE A 27 38.42 10.81 -3.62
C ILE A 27 39.83 10.25 -3.57
N MET A 28 40.68 10.83 -4.42
CA MET A 28 42.09 10.53 -4.63
C MET A 28 42.91 11.68 -4.05
N GLY A 29 44.05 11.38 -3.40
CA GLY A 29 45.11 12.35 -3.08
C GLY A 29 45.77 12.04 -1.73
N LEU A 30 46.85 11.25 -1.68
CA LEU A 30 48.27 11.62 -1.85
C LEU A 30 48.88 12.35 -0.64
N GLY A 31 49.87 11.72 -0.01
CA GLY A 31 50.75 12.36 0.97
C GLY A 31 51.72 11.38 1.64
N ALA A 32 52.88 11.15 1.02
CA ALA A 32 54.02 10.44 1.59
C ALA A 32 54.80 11.34 2.57
N GLY A 33 55.39 10.76 3.63
CA GLY A 33 56.34 11.46 4.50
C GLY A 33 56.87 10.60 5.66
N LEU A 34 58.16 10.24 5.58
CA LEU A 34 59.00 9.57 6.59
C LEU A 34 59.38 10.51 7.77
N PHE A 35 60.22 10.00 8.68
CA PHE A 35 60.80 10.56 9.93
C PHE A 35 59.95 10.28 11.20
N GLY A 36 60.46 9.76 12.32
CA GLY A 36 61.81 9.44 12.78
C GLY A 36 61.90 9.70 14.28
N GLY A 37 62.18 8.68 15.09
CA GLY A 37 62.94 8.79 16.35
C GLY A 37 62.25 9.14 17.69
N LEU A 38 62.51 8.25 18.66
CA LEU A 38 62.79 8.44 20.11
C LEU A 38 61.68 8.36 21.20
N VAL A 39 61.63 7.17 21.82
CA VAL A 39 61.72 6.81 23.25
C VAL A 39 61.14 7.74 24.34
N THR A 40 60.20 7.21 25.15
CA THR A 40 60.23 7.26 26.64
C THR A 40 59.46 6.08 27.25
N ALA A 41 59.95 5.60 28.39
CA ALA A 41 59.58 4.36 29.05
C ALA A 41 58.48 4.49 30.13
N SER A 42 57.94 3.32 30.50
CA SER A 42 57.38 2.92 31.81
C SER A 42 55.93 3.30 32.17
N ALA A 43 55.07 2.29 32.35
CA ALA A 43 54.69 1.79 33.68
C ALA A 43 53.70 0.63 33.56
N VAL A 44 53.93 -0.43 34.34
CA VAL A 44 53.09 -1.62 34.47
C VAL A 44 51.95 -1.33 35.43
N LEU A 45 50.69 -1.58 35.03
CA LEU A 45 49.57 -1.79 35.96
C LEU A 45 48.80 -3.04 35.52
N THR A 46 48.95 -4.13 36.26
CA THR A 46 48.13 -5.33 36.20
C THR A 46 46.79 -5.06 36.88
N GLY A 47 45.76 -4.74 36.09
CA GLY A 47 44.37 -4.65 36.54
C GLY A 47 43.63 -5.98 36.32
N ALA A 48 43.27 -6.67 37.40
CA ALA A 48 42.39 -7.84 37.34
C ALA A 48 40.97 -7.41 36.95
N LEU A 49 40.52 -7.81 35.75
CA LEU A 49 39.16 -7.57 35.29
C LEU A 49 38.22 -8.58 35.96
N THR A 50 37.48 -8.12 36.97
CA THR A 50 36.30 -8.81 37.47
C THR A 50 35.17 -8.59 36.45
N ALA A 51 34.66 -9.68 35.87
CA ALA A 51 33.52 -9.60 34.96
C ALA A 51 32.25 -9.28 35.76
N PRO A 52 31.43 -8.28 35.37
CA PRO A 52 30.15 -8.02 36.01
C PRO A 52 29.15 -9.14 35.66
N ALA A 53 28.35 -9.56 36.65
CA ALA A 53 27.29 -10.55 36.47
C ALA A 53 26.19 -10.02 35.52
N PRO A 54 25.56 -10.88 34.71
CA PRO A 54 24.51 -10.44 33.79
C PRO A 54 23.25 -10.02 34.55
N SER A 55 22.78 -8.80 34.29
CA SER A 55 21.50 -8.28 34.75
C SER A 55 20.33 -9.12 34.18
N PRO A 56 19.25 -9.34 34.93
CA PRO A 56 18.07 -10.03 34.41
C PRO A 56 17.45 -9.19 33.29
N GLN A 57 17.49 -9.71 32.07
CA GLN A 57 16.82 -9.14 30.92
C GLN A 57 15.33 -9.49 31.07
N ILE A 58 14.48 -8.51 31.40
CA ILE A 58 13.04 -8.67 31.22
C ILE A 58 12.81 -8.79 29.71
N ALA A 59 12.55 -10.01 29.25
CA ALA A 59 12.13 -10.25 27.88
C ALA A 59 10.75 -9.61 27.71
N LEU A 60 10.71 -8.47 27.04
CA LEU A 60 9.47 -7.94 26.48
C LEU A 60 9.01 -9.00 25.47
N VAL A 61 7.96 -9.74 25.81
CA VAL A 61 7.33 -10.65 24.88
C VAL A 61 6.77 -9.77 23.78
N ASP A 62 7.45 -9.74 22.65
CA ASP A 62 7.04 -8.99 21.47
C ASP A 62 5.84 -9.70 20.85
N ASN A 63 4.67 -9.45 21.44
CA ASN A 63 3.40 -9.82 20.86
C ASN A 63 3.02 -8.72 19.85
N THR A 64 3.87 -8.48 18.85
CA THR A 64 3.44 -7.78 17.63
C THR A 64 2.50 -8.70 16.86
N GLU A 65 1.32 -8.94 17.45
CA GLU A 65 0.09 -9.12 16.70
C GLU A 65 0.03 -7.86 15.81
N ALA A 66 0.21 -8.03 14.50
CA ALA A 66 0.03 -6.92 13.57
C ALA A 66 -1.32 -6.28 13.89
N LEU A 67 -1.31 -5.04 14.40
CA LEU A 67 -2.52 -4.32 14.74
C LEU A 67 -3.33 -4.21 13.45
N THR A 68 -4.31 -5.10 13.28
CA THR A 68 -5.26 -5.02 12.18
C THR A 68 -5.96 -3.69 12.32
N SER A 69 -5.81 -2.79 11.35
CA SER A 69 -6.36 -1.46 11.52
C SER A 69 -7.88 -1.52 11.54
N SER A 70 -8.47 -1.10 12.67
CA SER A 70 -9.92 -1.07 12.85
C SER A 70 -10.65 -0.13 11.88
N ASP A 71 -9.91 0.82 11.30
CA ASP A 71 -10.42 1.89 10.43
C ASP A 71 -10.40 1.54 8.93
N GLY A 72 -9.95 0.34 8.56
CA GLY A 72 -9.87 -0.13 7.19
C GLY A 72 -8.61 0.30 6.43
N SER A 73 -7.66 0.97 7.09
CA SER A 73 -6.35 1.25 6.50
C SER A 73 -5.48 -0.01 6.40
N LEU A 74 -4.59 0.01 5.41
CA LEU A 74 -3.56 -0.98 5.17
C LEU A 74 -2.22 -0.39 5.58
N ALA A 75 -1.33 -1.22 6.14
CA ALA A 75 0.06 -0.82 6.30
C ALA A 75 0.74 -0.76 4.92
N ASP A 76 1.77 0.08 4.81
CA ASP A 76 2.45 0.34 3.54
C ASP A 76 2.90 -0.95 2.84
N GLY A 77 2.55 -1.08 1.56
CA GLY A 77 2.92 -2.22 0.72
C GLY A 77 2.16 -3.52 0.99
N GLN A 78 1.17 -3.51 1.89
CA GLN A 78 0.31 -4.66 2.12
C GLN A 78 -0.91 -4.66 1.19
N ALA A 79 -1.38 -5.86 0.88
CA ALA A 79 -2.67 -6.10 0.27
C ALA A 79 -3.33 -7.29 0.97
N PHE A 80 -4.65 -7.29 1.01
CA PHE A 80 -5.42 -8.37 1.62
C PHE A 80 -5.86 -9.39 0.57
N SER A 81 -6.01 -10.63 1.02
CA SER A 81 -6.81 -11.61 0.27
C SER A 81 -8.28 -11.17 0.32
N PRO A 82 -9.06 -11.30 -0.77
CA PRO A 82 -10.52 -11.12 -0.74
C PRO A 82 -11.25 -12.05 0.25
N PHE A 83 -10.56 -13.08 0.75
CA PHE A 83 -11.08 -14.07 1.69
C PHE A 83 -10.67 -13.79 3.15
N ASP A 84 -9.88 -12.75 3.41
CA ASP A 84 -9.41 -12.42 4.76
C ASP A 84 -10.47 -11.65 5.57
N LEU A 85 -11.49 -12.38 6.02
CA LEU A 85 -12.63 -11.83 6.77
C LEU A 85 -12.28 -11.36 8.20
N GLN A 86 -11.03 -11.49 8.64
CA GLN A 86 -10.61 -10.91 9.91
C GLN A 86 -10.28 -9.42 9.76
N GLN A 87 -10.02 -8.96 8.53
CA GLN A 87 -9.66 -7.59 8.25
C GLN A 87 -10.90 -6.72 8.09
N PRO A 88 -11.04 -5.61 8.83
CA PRO A 88 -12.17 -4.70 8.70
C PRO A 88 -12.39 -4.19 7.28
N ALA A 89 -11.32 -3.98 6.51
CA ALA A 89 -11.39 -3.58 5.11
C ALA A 89 -12.15 -4.59 4.23
N ILE A 90 -12.12 -5.88 4.57
CA ILE A 90 -12.81 -6.95 3.82
C ILE A 90 -14.16 -7.26 4.48
N ALA A 91 -14.17 -7.44 5.80
CA ALA A 91 -15.34 -7.86 6.55
C ALA A 91 -16.51 -6.87 6.52
N LYS A 92 -16.23 -5.58 6.26
CA LYS A 92 -17.24 -4.51 6.20
C LYS A 92 -17.62 -4.10 4.78
N LEU A 93 -17.16 -4.81 3.75
CA LEU A 93 -17.70 -4.65 2.41
C LEU A 93 -19.18 -5.05 2.40
N ASP A 94 -19.95 -4.45 1.49
CA ASP A 94 -21.30 -4.91 1.20
C ASP A 94 -21.25 -6.42 0.88
N PRO A 95 -22.10 -7.26 1.50
CA PRO A 95 -22.02 -8.70 1.32
C PRO A 95 -22.16 -9.17 -0.13
N ARG A 96 -22.92 -8.45 -0.97
CA ARG A 96 -23.06 -8.78 -2.39
C ARG A 96 -21.80 -8.42 -3.15
N LEU A 97 -21.20 -7.27 -2.85
CA LEU A 97 -19.91 -6.88 -3.43
C LEU A 97 -18.83 -7.91 -3.06
N LEU A 98 -18.70 -8.26 -1.77
CA LEU A 98 -17.72 -9.23 -1.30
C LEU A 98 -17.85 -10.58 -2.01
N ALA A 99 -19.09 -11.10 -2.13
CA ALA A 99 -19.34 -12.34 -2.85
C ALA A 99 -18.95 -12.26 -4.34
N ALA A 100 -19.25 -11.14 -5.00
CA ALA A 100 -18.85 -10.92 -6.40
C ALA A 100 -17.33 -10.88 -6.58
N VAL A 101 -16.62 -10.17 -5.70
CA VAL A 101 -15.15 -10.09 -5.71
C VAL A 101 -14.53 -11.46 -5.46
N GLN A 102 -15.05 -12.24 -4.51
CA GLN A 102 -14.56 -13.60 -4.25
C GLN A 102 -14.79 -14.55 -5.42
N ASN A 103 -15.94 -14.45 -6.10
CA ASN A 103 -16.22 -15.23 -7.32
C ASN A 103 -15.28 -14.83 -8.46
N ALA A 104 -15.04 -13.53 -8.64
CA ALA A 104 -14.11 -13.01 -9.63
C ALA A 104 -12.67 -13.46 -9.34
N ALA A 105 -12.23 -13.40 -8.08
CA ALA A 105 -10.90 -13.84 -7.65
C ALA A 105 -10.68 -15.34 -7.90
N ASN A 106 -11.67 -16.19 -7.61
CA ASN A 106 -11.60 -17.62 -7.90
C ASN A 106 -11.46 -17.90 -9.40
N ALA A 107 -12.23 -17.19 -10.22
CA ALA A 107 -12.18 -17.35 -11.67
C ALA A 107 -10.87 -16.83 -12.27
N ALA A 108 -10.35 -15.70 -11.79
CA ALA A 108 -9.04 -15.16 -12.18
C ALA A 108 -7.91 -16.12 -11.79
N ALA A 109 -7.97 -16.71 -10.59
CA ALA A 109 -6.97 -17.67 -10.12
C ALA A 109 -6.93 -18.93 -10.98
N ALA A 110 -8.06 -19.38 -11.53
CA ALA A 110 -8.11 -20.50 -12.48
C ALA A 110 -7.37 -20.20 -13.81
N GLU A 111 -7.17 -18.92 -14.11
CA GLU A 111 -6.41 -18.42 -15.26
C GLU A 111 -4.97 -17.98 -14.88
N GLY A 112 -4.54 -18.24 -13.64
CA GLY A 112 -3.21 -17.89 -13.14
C GLY A 112 -3.05 -16.44 -12.69
N ILE A 113 -4.15 -15.70 -12.52
CA ILE A 113 -4.13 -14.29 -12.11
C ILE A 113 -4.51 -14.20 -10.63
N THR A 114 -3.55 -13.78 -9.80
CA THR A 114 -3.78 -13.54 -8.37
C THR A 114 -4.37 -12.15 -8.16
N MET A 115 -5.57 -12.11 -7.58
CA MET A 115 -6.26 -10.87 -7.23
C MET A 115 -6.11 -10.58 -5.74
N THR A 116 -5.74 -9.35 -5.39
CA THR A 116 -5.70 -8.85 -4.01
C THR A 116 -6.59 -7.64 -3.86
N VAL A 117 -6.95 -7.31 -2.61
CA VAL A 117 -7.66 -6.08 -2.26
C VAL A 117 -6.68 -5.14 -1.60
N THR A 118 -6.51 -3.97 -2.19
CA THR A 118 -5.55 -2.95 -1.74
C THR A 118 -6.25 -1.76 -1.07
N SER A 119 -7.57 -1.69 -1.19
CA SER A 119 -8.43 -0.87 -0.34
C SER A 119 -9.84 -1.44 -0.41
N GLY A 120 -10.43 -1.73 0.75
CA GLY A 120 -11.81 -2.21 0.84
C GLY A 120 -12.68 -1.16 1.52
N TRP A 121 -13.42 -1.58 2.54
CA TRP A 121 -14.12 -0.64 3.41
C TRP A 121 -13.13 0.30 4.12
N ARG A 122 -13.50 1.58 4.20
CA ARG A 122 -12.76 2.62 4.92
C ARG A 122 -13.66 3.30 5.95
N SER A 123 -13.13 3.64 7.12
CA SER A 123 -13.85 4.52 8.03
C SER A 123 -13.97 5.95 7.45
N PRO A 124 -15.01 6.73 7.81
CA PRO A 124 -15.10 8.13 7.40
C PRO A 124 -13.88 8.96 7.82
N ALA A 125 -13.31 8.69 9.00
CA ALA A 125 -12.14 9.40 9.51
C ALA A 125 -10.89 9.10 8.66
N PHE A 126 -10.68 7.83 8.30
CA PHE A 126 -9.58 7.45 7.42
C PHE A 126 -9.75 8.07 6.02
N GLN A 127 -10.97 8.07 5.48
CA GLN A 127 -11.27 8.75 4.22
C GLN A 127 -10.94 10.26 4.29
N GLN A 128 -11.23 10.91 5.42
CA GLN A 128 -10.89 12.32 5.62
C GLN A 128 -9.36 12.53 5.60
N THR A 129 -8.60 11.68 6.28
CA THR A 129 -7.12 11.74 6.25
C THR A 129 -6.58 11.61 4.84
N LEU A 130 -7.12 10.71 4.01
CA LEU A 130 -6.71 10.58 2.60
C LEU A 130 -7.00 11.86 1.80
N LEU A 131 -8.17 12.46 2.03
CA LEU A 131 -8.53 13.71 1.36
C LEU A 131 -7.59 14.85 1.79
N ASP A 132 -7.30 14.99 3.08
CA ASP A 132 -6.41 16.02 3.61
C ASP A 132 -4.98 15.86 3.04
N ASN A 133 -4.49 14.62 2.93
CA ASN A 133 -3.20 14.32 2.30
C ASN A 133 -3.20 14.65 0.80
N ALA A 134 -4.31 14.39 0.10
CA ALA A 134 -4.45 14.75 -1.30
C ALA A 134 -4.46 16.28 -1.48
N VAL A 135 -5.13 17.03 -0.61
CA VAL A 135 -5.11 18.51 -0.65
C VAL A 135 -3.70 19.04 -0.48
N GLN A 136 -2.92 18.48 0.45
CA GLN A 136 -1.52 18.85 0.62
C GLN A 136 -0.67 18.52 -0.62
N THR A 137 -0.96 17.40 -1.29
CA THR A 137 -0.22 16.93 -2.46
C THR A 137 -0.55 17.73 -3.73
N TYR A 138 -1.83 18.00 -3.97
CA TYR A 138 -2.34 18.62 -5.20
C TYR A 138 -2.60 20.13 -5.05
N GLY A 139 -2.41 20.68 -3.86
CA GLY A 139 -2.45 22.12 -3.57
C GLY A 139 -3.86 22.73 -3.48
N SER A 140 -4.91 21.97 -3.77
CA SER A 140 -6.30 22.43 -3.58
C SER A 140 -7.27 21.27 -3.39
N LEU A 141 -8.40 21.56 -2.75
CA LEU A 141 -9.51 20.61 -2.66
C LEU A 141 -10.00 20.20 -4.05
N ALA A 142 -10.17 21.15 -4.98
CA ALA A 142 -10.65 20.84 -6.32
C ALA A 142 -9.76 19.80 -7.04
N ALA A 143 -8.45 20.01 -7.04
CA ALA A 143 -7.51 19.06 -7.65
C ALA A 143 -7.42 17.73 -6.91
N ALA A 144 -7.52 17.73 -5.57
CA ALA A 144 -7.53 16.51 -4.76
C ALA A 144 -8.76 15.63 -5.04
N ARG A 145 -9.90 16.26 -5.32
CA ARG A 145 -11.19 15.58 -5.53
C ARG A 145 -11.24 14.76 -6.82
N GLU A 146 -10.35 15.03 -7.78
CA GLU A 146 -10.16 14.18 -8.98
C GLU A 146 -9.68 12.76 -8.60
N TYR A 147 -9.06 12.57 -7.43
CA TYR A 147 -8.48 11.29 -7.01
C TYR A 147 -9.03 10.76 -5.68
N VAL A 148 -9.62 11.61 -4.85
CA VAL A 148 -10.08 11.21 -3.51
C VAL A 148 -11.49 11.69 -3.22
N GLN A 149 -12.37 10.72 -2.93
CA GLN A 149 -13.74 11.00 -2.51
C GLN A 149 -13.82 11.72 -1.15
N THR A 150 -14.82 12.59 -0.95
CA THR A 150 -15.15 13.09 0.40
C THR A 150 -15.66 11.94 1.28
N PRO A 151 -15.57 12.05 2.61
CA PRO A 151 -16.11 11.02 3.50
C PRO A 151 -17.59 10.71 3.30
N THR A 152 -18.38 11.70 2.89
CA THR A 152 -19.83 11.56 2.68
C THR A 152 -20.20 10.96 1.32
N ALA A 153 -19.29 10.96 0.35
CA ALA A 153 -19.54 10.52 -1.02
C ALA A 153 -18.67 9.32 -1.45
N SER A 154 -17.75 8.87 -0.60
CA SER A 154 -16.89 7.71 -0.89
C SER A 154 -17.67 6.40 -0.74
N ARG A 155 -17.68 5.60 -1.80
CA ARG A 155 -18.28 4.25 -1.80
C ARG A 155 -17.50 3.25 -0.96
N HIS A 156 -16.22 3.51 -0.69
CA HIS A 156 -15.47 2.71 0.29
C HIS A 156 -15.99 2.92 1.71
N VAL A 157 -16.55 4.09 2.02
CA VAL A 157 -17.11 4.37 3.36
C VAL A 157 -18.39 3.57 3.60
N THR A 158 -19.20 3.38 2.56
CA THR A 158 -20.40 2.55 2.59
C THR A 158 -20.12 1.06 2.34
N GLY A 159 -18.86 0.70 2.02
CA GLY A 159 -18.47 -0.68 1.69
C GLY A 159 -18.90 -1.14 0.30
N GLU A 160 -19.29 -0.21 -0.57
CA GLU A 160 -19.83 -0.48 -1.92
C GLU A 160 -18.76 -0.39 -3.02
N ALA A 161 -17.50 -0.12 -2.67
CA ALA A 161 -16.36 -0.09 -3.60
C ALA A 161 -15.17 -0.88 -3.06
N VAL A 162 -14.33 -1.33 -4.00
CA VAL A 162 -13.08 -2.04 -3.74
C VAL A 162 -12.00 -1.61 -4.73
N ASP A 163 -10.79 -1.42 -4.22
CA ASP A 163 -9.59 -1.22 -5.02
C ASP A 163 -8.85 -2.56 -5.13
N ILE A 164 -8.64 -3.00 -6.37
CA ILE A 164 -8.06 -4.29 -6.71
C ILE A 164 -6.58 -4.13 -7.09
N GLY A 165 -5.76 -4.99 -6.49
CA GLY A 165 -4.35 -5.15 -6.82
C GLY A 165 -4.02 -6.55 -7.35
N GLY A 166 -2.74 -6.76 -7.60
CA GLY A 166 -2.21 -7.96 -8.23
C GLY A 166 -1.91 -7.76 -9.71
N THR A 167 -0.81 -8.32 -10.19
CA THR A 167 -0.32 -8.10 -11.55
C THR A 167 -1.37 -8.53 -12.59
N GLY A 168 -1.90 -7.56 -13.34
CA GLY A 168 -2.90 -7.77 -14.39
C GLY A 168 -4.31 -8.09 -13.90
N ALA A 169 -4.56 -8.05 -12.58
CA ALA A 169 -5.87 -8.35 -12.00
C ALA A 169 -6.91 -7.27 -12.35
N ASP A 170 -6.51 -6.00 -12.37
CA ASP A 170 -7.35 -4.88 -12.78
C ASP A 170 -7.76 -5.01 -14.25
N GLN A 171 -6.81 -5.26 -15.16
CA GLN A 171 -7.09 -5.45 -16.58
C GLN A 171 -7.99 -6.67 -16.84
N TRP A 172 -7.77 -7.76 -16.10
CA TRP A 172 -8.63 -8.93 -16.19
C TRP A 172 -10.04 -8.60 -15.71
N LEU A 173 -10.18 -7.83 -14.63
CA LEU A 173 -11.48 -7.47 -14.07
C LEU A 173 -12.21 -6.41 -14.90
N ILE A 174 -11.52 -5.50 -15.59
CA ILE A 174 -12.11 -4.62 -16.60
C ILE A 174 -12.77 -5.45 -17.72
N THR A 175 -12.12 -6.54 -18.12
CA THR A 175 -12.58 -7.38 -19.22
C THR A 175 -13.69 -8.36 -18.80
N ASN A 176 -13.53 -8.98 -17.63
CA ASN A 176 -14.35 -10.12 -17.19
C ASN A 176 -15.30 -9.76 -16.02
N GLY A 177 -15.06 -8.67 -15.32
CA GLY A 177 -15.84 -8.20 -14.17
C GLY A 177 -17.34 -8.07 -14.41
N PRO A 178 -17.81 -7.61 -15.59
CA PRO A 178 -19.25 -7.41 -15.79
C PRO A 178 -20.07 -8.70 -15.62
N ARG A 179 -19.49 -9.88 -15.90
CA ARG A 179 -20.17 -11.18 -15.67
C ARG A 179 -20.42 -11.50 -14.19
N PHE A 180 -19.72 -10.81 -13.29
CA PHE A 180 -19.89 -10.87 -11.83
C PHE A 180 -20.64 -9.66 -11.28
N GLY A 181 -21.03 -8.71 -12.13
CA GLY A 181 -21.61 -7.44 -11.72
C GLY A 181 -20.62 -6.33 -11.41
N LEU A 182 -19.30 -6.58 -11.56
CA LEU A 182 -18.24 -5.65 -11.18
C LEU A 182 -17.85 -4.76 -12.36
N CYS A 183 -17.82 -3.46 -12.13
CA CYS A 183 -17.50 -2.46 -13.15
C CYS A 183 -16.46 -1.47 -12.63
N GLN A 184 -15.50 -1.12 -13.49
CA GLN A 184 -14.67 0.06 -13.28
C GLN A 184 -15.55 1.31 -13.35
N ILE A 185 -15.34 2.27 -12.46
CA ILE A 185 -16.14 3.49 -12.39
C ILE A 185 -15.42 4.71 -12.98
N TYR A 186 -14.15 4.90 -12.64
CA TYR A 186 -13.40 6.08 -13.04
C TYR A 186 -12.35 5.75 -14.10
N ALA A 187 -12.31 6.53 -15.18
CA ALA A 187 -11.38 6.32 -16.28
C ALA A 187 -9.90 6.51 -15.88
N ASN A 188 -9.64 7.33 -14.86
CA ASN A 188 -8.31 7.55 -14.31
C ASN A 188 -7.87 6.52 -13.23
N GLU A 189 -8.76 5.61 -12.83
CA GLU A 189 -8.51 4.61 -11.76
C GLU A 189 -8.90 3.21 -12.25
N SER A 190 -7.95 2.51 -12.89
CA SER A 190 -8.18 1.13 -13.39
C SER A 190 -8.43 0.10 -12.29
N TRP A 191 -8.05 0.43 -11.05
CA TRP A 191 -8.13 -0.42 -9.88
C TRP A 191 -9.46 -0.31 -9.12
N HIS A 192 -10.28 0.75 -9.32
CA HIS A 192 -11.49 1.01 -8.53
C HIS A 192 -12.72 0.35 -9.17
N PHE A 193 -13.37 -0.57 -8.43
CA PHE A 193 -14.55 -1.31 -8.90
C PHE A 193 -15.74 -1.22 -7.94
N GLU A 194 -16.94 -1.20 -8.51
CA GLU A 194 -18.22 -1.25 -7.79
C GLU A 194 -19.16 -2.31 -8.40
N LEU A 195 -20.14 -2.77 -7.62
CA LEU A 195 -21.13 -3.77 -8.05
C LEU A 195 -22.34 -3.11 -8.74
N VAL A 196 -22.14 -2.62 -9.97
CA VAL A 196 -23.13 -1.78 -10.66
C VAL A 196 -23.50 -2.22 -12.08
N ALA A 197 -23.04 -3.40 -12.54
CA ALA A 197 -23.49 -3.87 -13.85
C ALA A 197 -25.01 -4.09 -13.85
N ASP A 198 -25.66 -3.76 -14.97
CA ASP A 198 -27.08 -4.01 -15.14
C ASP A 198 -27.39 -5.52 -15.24
N PRO A 199 -28.68 -5.95 -15.24
CA PRO A 199 -29.04 -7.36 -15.38
C PRO A 199 -28.58 -8.04 -16.68
N LEU A 200 -28.17 -7.27 -17.69
CA LEU A 200 -27.62 -7.76 -18.95
C LEU A 200 -26.08 -7.81 -18.93
N GLY A 201 -25.45 -7.37 -17.84
CA GLY A 201 -24.00 -7.31 -17.68
C GLY A 201 -23.37 -6.07 -18.33
N ASN A 202 -24.13 -5.01 -18.60
CA ASN A 202 -23.56 -3.75 -19.09
C ASN A 202 -23.09 -2.90 -17.92
N CYS A 203 -21.86 -2.40 -18.02
CA CYS A 203 -21.35 -1.38 -17.11
C CYS A 203 -21.83 0.02 -17.50
N PRO A 204 -22.05 0.92 -16.54
CA PRO A 204 -22.29 2.32 -16.84
C PRO A 204 -21.08 2.94 -17.56
N PRO A 205 -21.27 4.04 -18.30
CA PRO A 205 -20.15 4.81 -18.84
C PRO A 205 -19.19 5.23 -17.72
N LEU A 206 -17.88 5.17 -18.00
CA LEU A 206 -16.87 5.64 -17.06
C LEU A 206 -17.05 7.13 -16.79
N LEU A 207 -16.94 7.50 -15.53
CA LEU A 207 -16.72 8.88 -15.13
C LEU A 207 -15.26 9.26 -15.43
N PRO A 208 -14.95 10.53 -15.76
CA PRO A 208 -13.57 10.95 -16.01
C PRO A 208 -12.66 10.70 -14.80
N ASP A 209 -13.17 11.03 -13.61
CA ASP A 209 -12.47 10.98 -12.34
C ASP A 209 -13.43 10.98 -11.14
N ALA A 210 -12.90 10.94 -9.92
CA ALA A 210 -13.72 10.86 -8.70
C ALA A 210 -14.59 12.11 -8.46
N ALA A 211 -14.31 13.25 -9.09
CA ALA A 211 -15.12 14.46 -8.97
C ALA A 211 -16.40 14.44 -9.84
N GLY A 212 -16.46 13.57 -10.86
CA GLY A 212 -17.62 13.36 -11.73
C GLY A 212 -17.53 14.05 -13.09
#